data_AF-A0A520C6E6-F1
#
_entry.id   AF-A0A520C6E6-F1
#
_cell.length_a   1.000
_cell.length_b   1.000
_cell.length_c   1.000
_cell.angle_alpha   90.00
_cell.angle_beta   90.00
_cell.angle_gamma   90.00
#
_symmetry.space_group_name_H-M   'P 1'
#
loop_
_entity.id
_entity.type
_entity.pdbx_description
1 polymer ?
#
loop_
_entity_poly.entity_id
_entity_poly.type
_entity_poly.pdbx_seq_one_letter_code
_entity_poly.pdbx_strand_id
1 'polypeptide(L)'
;MVHTFSEIPTLATGQVDTTLQRARFFGYKGSYLGFCRVWLDNPNIEAFRAIIEHEEDVRHRLEEFDVNNRHLNEWDREAVLDQMLRLTRPNVLYNDIDRDYFGQEWFIVGAPHDTENLIPYNKLVVSDFTTNHINSFATNQGHAERTDLQRHLEAELPLEESLKQLLNRLKFTRETDSQTYSSLRGLINSYLQDNPNETCLVYLISSKVENNSVVQTIRQRRLNQNDNIQQLFQGEQPTSNGRLRKGEVYIGDRNIKNQDKVTIQIHRLNLTDVSGNPILDENGNVIYNDLVSLAIWIPETIGKDIIRQPDNI
;
A
#
# COMPACT_ATOMS: atom_id res chain seq x y z
N MET A 1 -10.58 -55.01 4.28
CA MET A 1 -10.22 -53.69 4.81
C MET A 1 -10.88 -52.67 3.88
N VAL A 2 -11.90 -51.94 4.36
CA VAL A 2 -12.64 -50.98 3.53
C VAL A 2 -11.77 -49.73 3.41
N HIS A 3 -11.22 -49.50 2.23
CA HIS A 3 -10.55 -48.24 1.92
C HIS A 3 -11.62 -47.22 1.57
N THR A 4 -11.74 -46.17 2.39
CA THR A 4 -12.58 -45.02 2.06
C THR A 4 -11.77 -44.12 1.13
N PHE A 5 -12.28 -43.92 -0.07
CA PHE A 5 -11.66 -43.07 -1.09
C PHE A 5 -12.35 -41.71 -1.06
N SER A 6 -11.58 -40.64 -0.82
CA SER A 6 -12.06 -39.27 -1.03
C SER A 6 -11.21 -38.63 -2.11
N GLU A 7 -11.84 -38.34 -3.24
CA GLU A 7 -11.27 -37.49 -4.28
C GLU A 7 -11.51 -36.03 -3.86
N ILE A 8 -10.45 -35.23 -3.78
CA ILE A 8 -10.59 -33.81 -3.50
C ILE A 8 -10.79 -33.11 -4.85
N PRO A 9 -11.98 -32.57 -5.16
CA PRO A 9 -12.22 -31.94 -6.46
C PRO A 9 -11.27 -30.76 -6.66
N THR A 10 -10.87 -30.59 -7.93
CA THR A 10 -10.05 -29.48 -8.44
C THR A 10 -10.63 -28.14 -7.98
N LEU A 11 -9.73 -27.23 -7.62
CA LEU A 11 -10.02 -25.96 -6.95
C LEU A 11 -11.00 -25.10 -7.75
N ALA A 12 -12.28 -25.16 -7.41
CA ALA A 12 -13.18 -24.04 -7.61
C ALA A 12 -12.99 -23.12 -6.39
N THR A 13 -12.39 -21.94 -6.59
CA THR A 13 -12.20 -20.86 -5.60
C THR A 13 -11.21 -21.15 -4.45
N GLY A 14 -9.93 -20.83 -4.68
CA GLY A 14 -8.81 -20.99 -3.75
C GLY A 14 -8.64 -19.89 -2.69
N GLN A 15 -9.47 -19.91 -1.64
CA GLN A 15 -9.12 -19.24 -0.38
C GLN A 15 -8.18 -20.13 0.46
N VAL A 16 -7.09 -19.56 1.01
CA VAL A 16 -6.17 -20.27 1.93
C VAL A 16 -6.92 -20.85 3.13
N ASP A 17 -7.90 -20.12 3.66
CA ASP A 17 -8.80 -20.61 4.72
C ASP A 17 -9.61 -21.83 4.25
N THR A 18 -10.06 -21.89 3.00
CA THR A 18 -10.75 -23.07 2.44
C THR A 18 -9.80 -24.27 2.30
N THR A 19 -8.55 -24.04 1.90
CA THR A 19 -7.51 -25.09 1.82
C THR A 19 -7.17 -25.63 3.22
N LEU A 20 -6.98 -24.75 4.20
CA LEU A 20 -6.76 -25.11 5.60
C LEU A 20 -7.99 -25.82 6.19
N GLN A 21 -9.20 -25.33 5.91
CA GLN A 21 -10.46 -25.97 6.30
C GLN A 21 -10.58 -27.39 5.74
N ARG A 22 -10.20 -27.60 4.49
CA ARG A 22 -10.17 -28.94 3.88
C ARG A 22 -9.12 -29.82 4.56
N ALA A 23 -7.95 -29.30 4.91
CA ALA A 23 -6.95 -30.04 5.70
C ALA A 23 -7.40 -30.36 7.15
N ARG A 24 -8.42 -29.68 7.70
CA ARG A 24 -8.91 -29.98 9.06
C ARG A 24 -9.39 -31.43 9.22
N PHE A 25 -9.74 -32.14 8.14
CA PHE A 25 -10.12 -33.55 8.22
C PHE A 25 -9.00 -34.43 8.83
N PHE A 26 -7.73 -34.06 8.66
CA PHE A 26 -6.59 -34.75 9.25
C PHE A 26 -6.51 -34.57 10.77
N GLY A 27 -6.96 -33.43 11.29
CA GLY A 27 -6.94 -33.13 12.73
C GLY A 27 -8.02 -33.87 13.52
N TYR A 28 -9.25 -33.94 13.01
CA TYR A 28 -10.38 -34.54 13.74
C TYR A 28 -10.34 -36.08 13.82
N LYS A 29 -9.55 -36.74 12.97
CA LYS A 29 -9.46 -38.21 12.86
C LYS A 29 -8.00 -38.70 12.87
N GLY A 30 -7.11 -38.04 13.61
CA GLY A 30 -5.68 -38.35 13.63
C GLY A 30 -5.32 -39.81 13.93
N SER A 31 -6.12 -40.53 14.74
CA SER A 31 -5.92 -41.97 15.00
C SER A 31 -6.12 -42.87 13.77
N TYR A 32 -6.71 -42.35 12.70
CA TYR A 32 -6.99 -43.07 11.45
C TYR A 32 -6.02 -42.74 10.32
N LEU A 33 -4.98 -41.93 10.57
CA LEU A 33 -4.06 -41.44 9.53
C LEU A 33 -3.41 -42.58 8.73
N GLY A 34 -3.06 -43.69 9.38
CA GLY A 34 -2.49 -44.88 8.74
C GLY A 34 -3.45 -45.68 7.84
N PHE A 35 -4.75 -45.38 7.88
CA PHE A 35 -5.79 -46.04 7.08
C PHE A 35 -6.31 -45.19 5.92
N CYS A 36 -6.00 -43.89 5.92
CA CYS A 36 -6.40 -42.96 4.88
C CYS A 36 -5.31 -42.85 3.81
N ARG A 37 -5.69 -43.05 2.54
CA ARG A 37 -4.85 -42.65 1.40
C ARG A 37 -5.58 -41.55 0.65
N VAL A 38 -4.86 -40.46 0.41
CA VAL A 38 -5.40 -39.27 -0.24
C VAL A 38 -4.67 -39.12 -1.56
N TRP A 39 -5.45 -38.87 -2.61
CA TRP A 39 -4.92 -38.55 -3.92
C TRP A 39 -5.16 -37.06 -4.14
N LEU A 40 -4.06 -36.34 -4.30
CA LEU A 40 -4.03 -34.92 -4.59
C LEU A 40 -3.42 -34.76 -5.97
N ASP A 41 -3.96 -33.83 -6.75
CA ASP A 41 -3.26 -33.35 -7.94
C ASP A 41 -2.01 -32.55 -7.54
N ASN A 42 -1.07 -32.39 -8.47
CA ASN A 42 0.16 -31.64 -8.20
C ASN A 42 -0.11 -30.22 -7.67
N PRO A 43 -1.09 -29.45 -8.17
CA PRO A 43 -1.42 -28.13 -7.61
C PRO A 43 -1.78 -28.16 -6.12
N ASN A 44 -2.60 -29.11 -5.67
CA ASN A 44 -2.97 -29.22 -4.26
C ASN A 44 -1.78 -29.67 -3.40
N ILE A 45 -0.94 -30.58 -3.90
CA ILE A 45 0.28 -31.01 -3.19
C ILE A 45 1.20 -29.81 -2.92
N GLU A 46 1.45 -29.01 -3.95
CA GLU A 46 2.32 -27.84 -3.84
C GLU A 46 1.71 -26.74 -2.95
N ALA A 47 0.39 -26.55 -3.00
CA ALA A 47 -0.31 -25.63 -2.10
C ALA A 47 -0.16 -26.03 -0.62
N PHE A 48 -0.34 -27.31 -0.27
CA PHE A 48 -0.15 -27.77 1.10
C PHE A 48 1.29 -27.68 1.57
N ARG A 49 2.27 -28.04 0.72
CA ARG A 49 3.70 -27.88 1.05
C ARG A 49 4.06 -26.44 1.35
N ALA A 50 3.62 -25.50 0.51
CA ALA A 50 3.89 -24.09 0.69
C ALA A 50 3.30 -23.55 2.00
N ILE A 51 2.09 -23.98 2.37
CA ILE A 51 1.47 -23.62 3.66
C ILE A 51 2.30 -24.17 4.84
N ILE A 52 2.73 -25.42 4.78
CA ILE A 52 3.51 -26.06 5.86
C ILE A 52 4.88 -25.39 6.00
N GLU A 53 5.60 -25.18 4.90
CA GLU A 53 6.90 -24.48 4.92
C GLU A 53 6.78 -23.07 5.51
N HIS A 54 5.67 -22.38 5.23
CA HIS A 54 5.37 -21.08 5.81
C HIS A 54 5.11 -21.14 7.32
N GLU A 55 4.29 -22.08 7.79
CA GLU A 55 4.03 -22.25 9.23
C GLU A 55 5.28 -22.67 10.02
N GLU A 56 6.15 -23.51 9.44
CA GLU A 56 7.43 -23.90 10.04
C GLU A 56 8.40 -22.71 10.18
N ASP A 57 8.52 -21.85 9.15
CA ASP A 57 9.37 -20.65 9.23
C ASP A 57 8.87 -19.66 10.28
N VAL A 58 7.54 -19.46 10.38
CA VAL A 58 6.94 -18.63 11.44
C VAL A 58 7.24 -19.22 12.82
N ARG A 59 7.11 -20.55 12.98
CA ARG A 59 7.37 -21.22 14.25
C ARG A 59 8.82 -21.11 14.68
N HIS A 60 9.78 -21.37 13.79
CA HIS A 60 11.19 -21.33 14.11
C HIS A 60 11.62 -19.94 14.62
N ARG A 61 11.03 -18.88 14.07
CA ARG A 61 11.33 -17.50 14.47
C ARG A 61 10.64 -17.09 15.76
N LEU A 62 9.43 -17.60 16.03
CA LEU A 62 8.81 -17.46 17.35
C LEU A 62 9.68 -18.11 18.42
N GLU A 63 10.25 -19.28 18.14
CA GLU A 63 11.20 -19.96 19.02
C GLU A 63 12.48 -19.12 19.22
N GLU A 64 13.03 -18.52 18.17
CA GLU A 64 14.19 -17.61 18.30
C GLU A 64 13.88 -16.35 19.13
N PHE A 65 12.68 -15.78 19.01
CA PHE A 65 12.27 -14.62 19.82
C PHE A 65 12.09 -14.95 21.30
N ASP A 66 11.53 -16.13 21.57
CA ASP A 66 11.37 -16.68 22.92
C ASP A 66 12.75 -16.96 23.57
N VAL A 67 13.66 -17.60 22.83
CA VAL A 67 15.04 -17.86 23.27
C VAL A 67 15.81 -16.58 23.59
N ASN A 68 15.53 -15.49 22.86
CA ASN A 68 16.17 -14.19 23.05
C ASN A 68 15.42 -13.25 24.02
N ASN A 69 14.37 -13.74 24.69
CA ASN A 69 13.58 -13.03 25.71
C ASN A 69 13.06 -11.66 25.25
N ARG A 70 12.75 -11.52 23.96
CA ARG A 70 12.20 -10.30 23.35
C ARG A 70 10.68 -10.33 23.45
N HIS A 71 10.06 -9.23 23.89
CA HIS A 71 8.61 -9.17 23.97
C HIS A 71 8.01 -9.12 22.56
N LEU A 72 6.89 -9.82 22.31
CA LEU A 72 6.19 -9.79 21.01
C LEU A 72 5.76 -8.37 20.56
N ASN A 73 5.77 -7.40 21.47
CA ASN A 73 5.50 -5.99 21.18
C ASN A 73 6.71 -5.24 20.60
N GLU A 74 7.92 -5.77 20.80
CA GLU A 74 9.17 -5.29 20.19
C GLU A 74 9.45 -5.99 18.86
N TRP A 75 8.57 -6.91 18.46
CA TRP A 75 8.62 -7.57 17.16
C TRP A 75 8.32 -6.54 16.08
N ASP A 76 9.36 -6.13 15.36
CA ASP A 76 9.25 -5.22 14.23
C ASP A 76 8.43 -5.90 13.12
N ARG A 77 7.13 -5.60 13.06
CA ARG A 77 6.16 -6.24 12.17
C ARG A 77 6.55 -6.09 10.69
N GLU A 78 7.39 -5.11 10.35
CA GLU A 78 7.83 -4.83 8.98
C GLU A 78 8.78 -5.89 8.42
N ALA A 79 9.74 -6.39 9.20
CA ALA A 79 10.67 -7.41 8.71
C ALA A 79 9.97 -8.75 8.45
N VAL A 80 8.94 -9.05 9.25
CA VAL A 80 8.14 -10.27 9.11
C VAL A 80 7.06 -10.13 8.06
N LEU A 81 6.35 -9.00 7.92
CA LEU A 81 5.43 -8.82 6.80
C LEU A 81 6.16 -8.76 5.44
N ASP A 82 7.29 -8.07 5.34
CA ASP A 82 8.07 -7.98 4.09
C ASP A 82 8.67 -9.35 3.68
N GLN A 83 8.92 -10.24 4.65
CA GLN A 83 9.33 -11.62 4.38
C GLN A 83 8.16 -12.61 4.24
N MET A 84 7.05 -12.44 4.95
CA MET A 84 5.81 -13.21 4.75
C MET A 84 5.19 -12.93 3.37
N LEU A 85 5.29 -11.68 2.88
CA LEU A 85 4.92 -11.28 1.52
C LEU A 85 5.89 -11.83 0.46
N ARG A 86 7.16 -12.08 0.80
CA ARG A 86 8.11 -12.81 -0.06
C ARG A 86 7.86 -14.32 -0.09
N LEU A 87 7.17 -14.89 0.90
CA LEU A 87 7.01 -16.34 1.09
C LEU A 87 5.70 -16.91 0.52
N THR A 88 4.75 -16.09 0.12
CA THR A 88 3.73 -16.53 -0.84
C THR A 88 4.32 -16.36 -2.23
N ARG A 89 4.58 -17.47 -2.94
CA ARG A 89 4.87 -17.37 -4.37
C ARG A 89 3.78 -16.50 -4.99
N PRO A 90 4.11 -15.59 -5.92
CA PRO A 90 3.12 -14.72 -6.57
C PRO A 90 1.87 -15.49 -7.03
N ASN A 91 2.06 -16.75 -7.42
CA ASN A 91 1.04 -17.69 -7.90
C ASN A 91 0.03 -18.25 -6.87
N VAL A 92 0.15 -17.99 -5.56
CA VAL A 92 -0.77 -18.53 -4.53
C VAL A 92 -1.72 -17.47 -3.95
N LEU A 93 -1.51 -16.18 -4.22
CA LEU A 93 -2.45 -15.09 -3.89
C LEU A 93 -3.62 -15.00 -4.87
N TYR A 94 -3.95 -16.12 -5.47
CA TYR A 94 -4.70 -16.19 -6.70
C TYR A 94 -5.92 -17.10 -6.50
N ASN A 95 -6.98 -16.57 -5.89
CA ASN A 95 -8.36 -16.85 -6.31
C ASN A 95 -9.41 -15.88 -5.73
N ASP A 96 -10.09 -15.23 -6.69
CA ASP A 96 -11.36 -14.49 -6.67
C ASP A 96 -11.68 -13.59 -5.47
N ILE A 97 -11.37 -12.29 -5.59
CA ILE A 97 -12.29 -11.14 -5.59
C ILE A 97 -11.44 -9.89 -5.86
N ASP A 98 -11.84 -9.11 -6.85
CA ASP A 98 -11.23 -7.87 -7.38
C ASP A 98 -9.82 -7.96 -7.99
N ARG A 99 -9.78 -7.64 -9.29
CA ARG A 99 -8.54 -7.44 -10.05
C ARG A 99 -8.01 -6.06 -9.68
N ASP A 100 -6.93 -5.97 -8.90
CA ASP A 100 -6.20 -4.71 -8.75
C ASP A 100 -5.25 -4.54 -9.94
N TYR A 101 -5.74 -3.93 -11.02
CA TYR A 101 -4.86 -3.44 -12.09
C TYR A 101 -4.20 -2.15 -11.61
N PHE A 102 -2.92 -2.21 -11.28
CA PHE A 102 -2.16 -1.02 -10.85
C PHE A 102 -1.59 -0.22 -12.03
N GLY A 103 -1.56 -0.78 -13.25
CA GLY A 103 -1.03 -0.10 -14.42
C GLY A 103 -1.82 1.15 -14.76
N GLN A 104 -1.13 2.26 -15.05
CA GLN A 104 -1.76 3.51 -15.46
C GLN A 104 -2.84 4.04 -14.51
N GLU A 105 -2.77 3.70 -13.23
CA GLU A 105 -3.73 4.13 -12.23
C GLU A 105 -3.05 4.76 -11.00
N TRP A 106 -3.84 5.58 -10.31
CA TRP A 106 -3.46 6.16 -9.03
C TRP A 106 -4.03 5.30 -7.91
N PHE A 107 -3.14 4.71 -7.12
CA PHE A 107 -3.50 4.31 -5.77
C PHE A 107 -3.66 5.56 -4.89
N ILE A 108 -4.76 5.65 -4.15
CA ILE A 108 -5.05 6.80 -3.28
C ILE A 108 -5.51 6.29 -1.93
N VAL A 109 -4.93 6.82 -0.86
CA VAL A 109 -5.45 6.60 0.50
C VAL A 109 -6.71 7.42 0.68
N GLY A 110 -7.87 6.75 0.71
CA GLY A 110 -9.17 7.39 0.88
C GLY A 110 -9.40 7.87 2.31
N ALA A 111 -8.76 7.23 3.29
CA ALA A 111 -9.10 7.36 4.70
C ALA A 111 -7.90 7.44 5.64
N PRO A 112 -7.06 8.48 5.52
CA PRO A 112 -5.89 8.62 6.37
C PRO A 112 -6.22 8.83 7.86
N HIS A 113 -7.48 9.15 8.20
CA HIS A 113 -7.97 9.41 9.56
C HIS A 113 -8.57 8.20 10.27
N ASP A 114 -8.70 7.05 9.59
CA ASP A 114 -9.47 5.88 10.08
C ASP A 114 -9.01 5.36 11.45
N THR A 115 -7.75 5.58 11.83
CA THR A 115 -7.24 5.27 13.17
C THR A 115 -6.43 6.43 13.72
N GLU A 116 -7.02 7.15 14.68
CA GLU A 116 -6.48 8.39 15.24
C GLU A 116 -5.06 8.23 15.82
N ASN A 117 -4.81 7.11 16.50
CA ASN A 117 -3.49 6.83 17.11
C ASN A 117 -2.35 6.70 16.07
N LEU A 118 -2.69 6.43 14.81
CA LEU A 118 -1.70 6.32 13.72
C LEU A 118 -1.41 7.65 13.03
N ILE A 119 -2.26 8.67 13.22
CA ILE A 119 -2.04 10.02 12.66
C ILE A 119 -0.69 10.60 13.10
N PRO A 120 -0.34 10.71 14.39
CA PRO A 120 0.96 11.23 14.80
C PRO A 120 2.12 10.36 14.33
N TYR A 121 1.93 9.03 14.29
CA TYR A 121 2.95 8.10 13.82
C TYR A 121 3.26 8.29 12.33
N ASN A 122 2.25 8.35 11.46
CA ASN A 122 2.45 8.57 10.02
C ASN A 122 3.09 9.94 9.74
N LYS A 123 2.77 10.97 10.54
CA LYS A 123 3.45 12.28 10.47
C LYS A 123 4.93 12.18 10.79
N LEU A 124 5.29 11.44 11.84
CA LEU A 124 6.69 11.21 12.20
C LEU A 124 7.43 10.46 11.09
N VAL A 125 6.83 9.42 10.51
CA VAL A 125 7.42 8.68 9.37
C VAL A 125 7.74 9.61 8.20
N VAL A 126 6.80 10.48 7.80
CA VAL A 126 7.04 11.47 6.73
C VAL A 126 8.08 12.52 7.14
N SER A 127 8.05 12.98 8.38
CA SER A 127 9.03 13.96 8.89
C SER A 127 10.45 13.39 8.86
N ASP A 128 10.64 12.17 9.33
CA ASP A 128 11.93 11.47 9.29
C ASP A 128 12.41 11.33 7.85
N PHE A 129 11.54 10.82 6.97
CA PHE A 129 11.85 10.59 5.56
C PHE A 129 12.25 11.90 4.85
N THR A 130 11.46 12.96 5.02
CA THR A 130 11.74 14.26 4.37
C THR A 130 12.99 14.94 4.93
N THR A 131 13.29 14.76 6.22
CA THR A 131 14.52 15.28 6.84
C THR A 131 15.75 14.55 6.33
N ASN A 132 15.71 13.22 6.25
CA ASN A 132 16.82 12.39 5.74
C ASN A 132 17.16 12.70 4.28
N HIS A 133 16.14 13.08 3.49
CA HIS A 133 16.26 13.38 2.06
C HIS A 133 16.23 14.87 1.72
N ILE A 134 16.39 15.76 2.71
CA ILE A 134 16.21 17.22 2.53
C ILE A 134 17.06 17.80 1.39
N ASN A 135 18.30 17.32 1.24
CA ASN A 135 19.24 17.79 0.23
C ASN A 135 18.90 17.32 -1.19
N SER A 136 18.03 16.31 -1.32
CA SER A 136 17.58 15.76 -2.59
C SER A 136 16.36 16.50 -3.13
N PHE A 137 15.61 17.21 -2.27
CA PHE A 137 14.40 17.93 -2.67
C PHE A 137 14.72 19.30 -3.29
N ALA A 138 14.18 19.53 -4.48
CA ALA A 138 14.22 20.82 -5.16
C ALA A 138 12.81 21.30 -5.48
N THR A 139 12.62 22.61 -5.66
CA THR A 139 11.33 23.14 -6.12
C THR A 139 11.05 22.66 -7.54
N ASN A 140 9.88 22.07 -7.75
CA ASN A 140 9.49 21.52 -9.03
C ASN A 140 9.29 22.64 -10.07
N GLN A 141 9.71 22.37 -11.30
CA GLN A 141 9.59 23.35 -12.39
C GLN A 141 8.13 23.66 -12.72
N GLY A 142 7.86 24.91 -13.10
CA GLY A 142 6.49 25.37 -13.28
C GLY A 142 6.33 26.78 -13.80
N HIS A 143 5.08 27.12 -14.12
CA HIS A 143 4.71 28.47 -14.50
C HIS A 143 4.96 29.45 -13.35
N ALA A 144 5.49 30.63 -13.65
CA ALA A 144 5.85 31.64 -12.64
C ALA A 144 4.65 32.12 -11.79
N GLU A 145 3.44 32.07 -12.35
CA GLU A 145 2.19 32.47 -11.69
C GLU A 145 1.56 31.39 -10.81
N ARG A 146 2.25 30.26 -10.56
CA ARG A 146 1.77 29.26 -9.60
C ARG A 146 1.66 29.87 -8.21
N THR A 147 0.51 29.66 -7.57
CA THR A 147 0.31 30.00 -6.16
C THR A 147 1.15 29.09 -5.25
N ASP A 148 1.29 29.42 -3.97
CA ASP A 148 2.01 28.57 -3.02
C ASP A 148 1.41 27.16 -2.91
N LEU A 149 0.08 27.03 -3.06
CA LEU A 149 -0.58 25.73 -3.12
C LEU A 149 -0.19 24.93 -4.37
N GLN A 150 0.27 25.57 -5.44
CA GLN A 150 0.60 24.94 -6.72
C GLN A 150 2.11 24.72 -6.89
N ARG A 151 2.92 25.02 -5.87
CA ARG A 151 4.36 24.79 -5.84
C ARG A 151 4.66 23.56 -5.00
N HIS A 152 5.54 22.70 -5.48
CA HIS A 152 5.87 21.44 -4.82
C HIS A 152 7.39 21.32 -4.71
N LEU A 153 7.83 20.49 -3.78
CA LEU A 153 9.18 19.95 -3.83
C LEU A 153 9.13 18.60 -4.52
N GLU A 154 10.15 18.32 -5.34
CA GLU A 154 10.36 17.05 -6.03
C GLU A 154 11.76 16.52 -5.74
N ALA A 155 11.88 15.21 -5.61
CA ALA A 155 13.15 14.50 -5.51
C ALA A 155 13.05 13.20 -6.32
N GLU A 156 14.12 12.86 -7.03
CA GLU A 156 14.30 11.51 -7.55
C GLU A 156 15.12 10.70 -6.53
N LEU A 157 14.54 9.62 -6.02
CA LEU A 157 15.11 8.81 -4.94
C LEU A 157 15.14 7.33 -5.33
N PRO A 158 16.03 6.51 -4.77
CA PRO A 158 15.99 5.06 -4.94
C PRO A 158 14.62 4.52 -4.53
N LEU A 159 14.00 3.70 -5.41
CA LEU A 159 12.68 3.15 -5.16
C LEU A 159 12.70 2.15 -3.99
N GLU A 160 13.79 1.38 -3.85
CA GLU A 160 13.99 0.47 -2.71
C GLU A 160 14.04 1.24 -1.38
N GLU A 161 14.74 2.38 -1.35
CA GLU A 161 14.82 3.21 -0.15
C GLU A 161 13.48 3.86 0.19
N SER A 162 12.77 4.36 -0.83
CA SER A 162 11.42 4.93 -0.66
C SER A 162 10.41 3.88 -0.20
N LEU A 163 10.51 2.64 -0.70
CA LEU A 163 9.69 1.52 -0.23
C LEU A 163 9.95 1.26 1.26
N LYS A 164 11.22 1.10 1.66
CA LYS A 164 11.60 0.74 3.04
C LYS A 164 11.35 1.85 4.05
N GLN A 165 11.83 3.06 3.77
CA GLN A 165 11.85 4.16 4.74
C GLN A 165 10.56 4.97 4.80
N LEU A 166 9.69 4.86 3.79
CA LEU A 166 8.41 5.56 3.72
C LEU A 166 7.23 4.58 3.61
N LEU A 167 7.14 3.81 2.52
CA LEU A 167 5.92 3.08 2.22
C LEU A 167 5.64 1.92 3.19
N ASN A 168 6.67 1.16 3.58
CA ASN A 168 6.53 0.06 4.53
C ASN A 168 6.18 0.55 5.94
N ARG A 169 6.67 1.74 6.30
CA ARG A 169 6.44 2.37 7.61
C ARG A 169 5.08 3.04 7.75
N LEU A 170 4.49 3.55 6.67
CA LEU A 170 3.16 4.15 6.74
C LEU A 170 2.06 3.11 6.97
N LYS A 171 1.09 3.46 7.82
CA LYS A 171 0.01 2.55 8.23
C LYS A 171 -1.35 3.16 7.92
N PHE A 172 -2.17 2.43 7.17
CA PHE A 172 -3.56 2.74 6.85
C PHE A 172 -4.40 1.51 7.18
N THR A 173 -5.53 1.73 7.86
CA THR A 173 -6.29 0.65 8.54
C THR A 173 -7.63 0.36 7.91
N ARG A 174 -8.20 1.28 7.13
CA ARG A 174 -9.42 1.03 6.37
C ARG A 174 -9.20 -0.19 5.47
N GLU A 175 -10.12 -1.14 5.51
CA GLU A 175 -9.94 -2.44 4.87
C GLU A 175 -9.55 -2.33 3.40
N THR A 176 -10.26 -1.50 2.63
CA THR A 176 -9.98 -1.22 1.21
C THR A 176 -8.60 -0.61 1.00
N ASP A 177 -8.20 0.37 1.83
CA ASP A 177 -6.90 1.02 1.71
C ASP A 177 -5.77 0.04 2.10
N SER A 178 -5.95 -0.72 3.17
CA SER A 178 -4.94 -1.64 3.73
C SER A 178 -4.63 -2.80 2.79
N GLN A 179 -5.66 -3.42 2.19
CA GLN A 179 -5.51 -4.52 1.24
C GLN A 179 -4.77 -4.05 -0.01
N THR A 180 -5.30 -3.03 -0.70
CA THR A 180 -4.70 -2.51 -1.94
C THR A 180 -3.32 -1.91 -1.69
N TYR A 181 -3.06 -1.25 -0.56
CA TYR A 181 -1.73 -0.75 -0.20
C TYR A 181 -0.71 -1.87 0.03
N SER A 182 -1.14 -2.99 0.60
CA SER A 182 -0.28 -4.16 0.78
C SER A 182 0.05 -4.82 -0.56
N SER A 183 -0.94 -4.97 -1.44
CA SER A 183 -0.75 -5.44 -2.82
C SER A 183 0.22 -4.55 -3.60
N LEU A 184 0.06 -3.22 -3.50
CA LEU A 184 0.96 -2.24 -4.14
C LEU A 184 2.41 -2.38 -3.67
N ARG A 185 2.64 -2.49 -2.35
CA ARG A 185 3.99 -2.69 -1.80
C ARG A 185 4.59 -4.01 -2.27
N GLY A 186 3.80 -5.08 -2.33
CA GLY A 186 4.21 -6.37 -2.88
C GLY A 186 4.64 -6.28 -4.35
N LEU A 187 3.85 -5.58 -5.18
CA LEU A 187 4.17 -5.34 -6.60
C LEU A 187 5.51 -4.59 -6.75
N ILE A 188 5.70 -3.49 -6.01
CA ILE A 188 6.93 -2.70 -6.04
C ILE A 188 8.12 -3.55 -5.58
N ASN A 189 7.97 -4.30 -4.48
CA ASN A 189 9.02 -5.17 -3.95
C ASN A 189 9.42 -6.26 -4.97
N SER A 190 8.45 -6.86 -5.65
CA SER A 190 8.71 -7.84 -6.72
C SER A 190 9.41 -7.20 -7.92
N TYR A 191 8.98 -6.01 -8.36
CA TYR A 191 9.62 -5.29 -9.45
C TYR A 191 11.10 -4.96 -9.15
N LEU A 192 11.40 -4.59 -7.90
CA LEU A 192 12.76 -4.29 -7.44
C LEU A 192 13.69 -5.51 -7.41
N GLN A 193 13.18 -6.75 -7.40
CA GLN A 193 14.03 -7.94 -7.47
C GLN A 193 14.77 -8.01 -8.80
N ASP A 194 14.08 -7.67 -9.89
CA ASP A 194 14.66 -7.64 -11.24
C ASP A 194 15.31 -6.27 -11.55
N ASN A 195 14.90 -5.21 -10.85
CA ASN A 195 15.32 -3.82 -11.10
C ASN A 195 15.82 -3.12 -9.82
N PRO A 196 16.92 -3.58 -9.20
CA PRO A 196 17.35 -3.13 -7.87
C PRO A 196 17.79 -1.65 -7.82
N ASN A 197 18.20 -1.08 -8.96
CA ASN A 197 18.68 0.29 -9.06
C ASN A 197 17.62 1.27 -9.56
N GLU A 198 16.35 0.86 -9.64
CA GLU A 198 15.27 1.75 -10.09
C GLU A 198 15.09 2.93 -9.14
N THR A 199 14.72 4.08 -9.71
CA THR A 199 14.36 5.28 -8.94
C THR A 199 12.87 5.61 -9.07
N CYS A 200 12.36 6.39 -8.14
CA CYS A 200 11.02 6.94 -8.16
C CYS A 200 11.05 8.46 -7.96
N LEU A 201 9.99 9.12 -8.41
CA LEU A 201 9.79 10.54 -8.13
C LEU A 201 8.91 10.71 -6.89
N VAL A 202 9.42 11.44 -5.91
CA VAL A 202 8.67 11.80 -4.71
C VAL A 202 8.34 13.29 -4.75
N TYR A 203 7.05 13.60 -4.59
CA TYR A 203 6.52 14.96 -4.56
C TYR A 203 5.96 15.29 -3.19
N LEU A 204 6.42 16.38 -2.59
CA LEU A 204 5.84 16.96 -1.39
C LEU A 204 4.89 18.07 -1.83
N ILE A 205 3.59 17.81 -1.72
CA ILE A 205 2.59 18.65 -2.38
C ILE A 205 2.33 19.95 -1.60
N SER A 206 2.36 21.12 -2.26
CA SER A 206 2.27 22.44 -1.63
C SER A 206 3.38 22.67 -0.62
N SER A 207 4.63 22.57 -1.05
CA SER A 207 5.78 22.66 -0.16
C SER A 207 6.89 23.53 -0.71
N LYS A 208 7.71 24.02 0.22
CA LYS A 208 8.91 24.80 -0.02
C LYS A 208 9.97 24.43 1.02
N VAL A 209 11.23 24.72 0.72
CA VAL A 209 12.29 24.69 1.73
C VAL A 209 12.37 26.09 2.37
N GLU A 210 12.35 26.14 3.69
CA GLU A 210 12.53 27.35 4.48
C GLU A 210 13.44 27.03 5.66
N ASN A 211 14.51 27.81 5.86
CA ASN A 211 15.50 27.60 6.92
C ASN A 211 16.02 26.14 7.02
N ASN A 212 16.37 25.55 5.86
CA ASN A 212 16.86 24.17 5.75
C ASN A 212 15.86 23.10 6.26
N SER A 213 14.57 23.41 6.23
CA SER A 213 13.49 22.49 6.61
C SER A 213 12.40 22.50 5.55
N VAL A 214 11.75 21.35 5.34
CA VAL A 214 10.54 21.30 4.50
C VAL A 214 9.39 21.96 5.25
N VAL A 215 8.76 22.94 4.62
CA VAL A 215 7.50 23.51 5.06
C VAL A 215 6.44 23.17 4.03
N GLN A 216 5.45 22.38 4.45
CA GLN A 216 4.34 21.95 3.60
C GLN A 216 3.03 22.58 4.06
N THR A 217 2.35 23.28 3.15
CA THR A 217 1.03 23.86 3.38
C THR A 217 -0.01 22.75 3.52
N ILE A 218 -0.81 22.85 4.58
CA ILE A 218 -1.86 21.88 4.87
C ILE A 218 -3.11 22.27 4.08
N ARG A 219 -3.56 21.37 3.19
CA ARG A 219 -4.70 21.61 2.30
C ARG A 219 -6.00 21.10 2.93
N GLN A 220 -7.11 21.81 2.75
CA GLN A 220 -8.41 21.32 3.18
C GLN A 220 -9.00 20.31 2.19
N ARG A 221 -9.59 19.24 2.70
CA ARG A 221 -10.31 18.22 1.94
C ARG A 221 -11.61 17.86 2.64
N ARG A 222 -12.62 17.56 1.81
CA ARG A 222 -13.95 17.20 2.26
C ARG A 222 -14.12 15.69 2.26
N LEU A 223 -14.76 15.15 3.28
CA LEU A 223 -15.19 13.76 3.29
C LEU A 223 -16.50 13.58 2.52
N ASN A 224 -16.70 12.41 1.93
CA ASN A 224 -17.95 12.00 1.31
C ASN A 224 -18.82 11.22 2.32
N GLN A 225 -19.98 10.73 1.87
CA GLN A 225 -20.92 9.98 2.72
C GLN A 225 -20.36 8.65 3.25
N ASN A 226 -19.32 8.11 2.60
CA ASN A 226 -18.64 6.87 3.00
C ASN A 226 -17.40 7.16 3.85
N ASP A 227 -17.30 8.36 4.44
CA ASP A 227 -16.17 8.79 5.26
C ASP A 227 -14.82 8.77 4.53
N ASN A 228 -14.81 8.78 3.19
CA ASN A 228 -13.61 8.84 2.37
C ASN A 228 -13.36 10.29 1.88
N ILE A 229 -12.11 10.65 1.64
CA ILE A 229 -11.76 11.89 0.96
C ILE A 229 -12.49 11.95 -0.40
N GLN A 230 -13.33 12.98 -0.59
CA GLN A 230 -14.12 13.13 -1.79
C GLN A 230 -13.26 13.39 -3.04
N GLN A 231 -12.22 14.22 -2.90
CA GLN A 231 -11.35 14.61 -4.00
C GLN A 231 -9.96 14.98 -3.46
N LEU A 232 -8.99 14.07 -3.54
CA LEU A 232 -7.63 14.33 -3.04
C LEU A 232 -6.88 15.37 -3.90
N PHE A 233 -6.98 15.26 -5.22
CA PHE A 233 -6.20 16.09 -6.13
C PHE A 233 -6.81 17.47 -6.34
N GLN A 234 -5.99 18.53 -6.26
CA GLN A 234 -6.31 19.83 -6.82
C GLN A 234 -6.36 19.74 -8.34
N GLY A 235 -7.44 20.24 -8.95
CA GLY A 235 -7.60 20.27 -10.40
C GLY A 235 -6.71 21.28 -11.10
N GLU A 236 -6.72 21.22 -12.43
CA GLU A 236 -6.08 22.22 -13.29
C GLU A 236 -6.54 23.64 -12.96
N GLN A 237 -5.63 24.61 -13.06
CA GLN A 237 -6.01 26.02 -12.95
C GLN A 237 -7.01 26.35 -14.07
N PRO A 238 -8.17 26.96 -13.75
CA PRO A 238 -9.12 27.39 -14.75
C PRO A 238 -8.57 28.55 -15.58
N THR A 239 -9.18 28.80 -16.73
CA THR A 239 -8.87 29.99 -17.54
C THR A 239 -9.13 31.25 -16.72
N SER A 240 -8.09 32.06 -16.52
CA SER A 240 -8.22 33.36 -15.85
C SER A 240 -8.35 34.46 -16.91
N ASN A 241 -9.53 35.08 -16.98
CA ASN A 241 -9.85 36.24 -17.81
C ASN A 241 -9.47 36.13 -19.32
N GLY A 242 -9.41 34.90 -19.86
CA GLY A 242 -9.05 34.66 -21.27
C GLY A 242 -7.57 34.85 -21.61
N ARG A 243 -6.70 35.18 -20.63
CA ARG A 243 -5.26 35.38 -20.88
C ARG A 243 -4.48 34.08 -20.95
N LEU A 244 -4.78 33.15 -20.04
CA LEU A 244 -4.07 31.87 -19.90
C LEU A 244 -5.06 30.72 -20.04
N ARG A 245 -4.67 29.68 -20.78
CA ARG A 245 -5.49 28.49 -21.02
C ARG A 245 -5.63 27.67 -19.74
N LYS A 246 -6.69 26.86 -19.69
CA LYS A 246 -6.86 25.89 -18.59
C LYS A 246 -5.64 24.97 -18.54
N GLY A 247 -5.11 24.74 -17.34
CA GLY A 247 -3.92 23.90 -17.15
C GLY A 247 -2.58 24.59 -17.41
N GLU A 248 -2.56 25.80 -17.98
CA GLU A 248 -1.31 26.48 -18.38
C GLU A 248 -0.46 26.90 -17.18
N VAL A 249 -1.09 27.45 -16.13
CA VAL A 249 -0.38 27.78 -14.88
C VAL A 249 -0.12 26.53 -14.04
N TYR A 250 -1.15 25.69 -13.93
CA TYR A 250 -1.13 24.50 -13.09
C TYR A 250 -1.89 23.36 -13.75
N ILE A 251 -1.18 22.27 -14.01
CA ILE A 251 -1.68 21.09 -14.72
C ILE A 251 -2.59 20.20 -13.86
N GLY A 252 -2.75 20.51 -12.56
CA GLY A 252 -3.50 19.69 -11.61
C GLY A 252 -2.66 18.53 -11.04
N ASP A 253 -2.88 18.20 -9.77
CA ASP A 253 -2.07 17.20 -9.05
C ASP A 253 -2.09 15.83 -9.76
N ARG A 254 -3.24 15.42 -10.31
CA ARG A 254 -3.42 14.11 -10.98
C ARG A 254 -2.47 13.91 -12.17
N ASN A 255 -2.02 15.02 -12.77
CA ASN A 255 -1.12 15.04 -13.92
C ASN A 255 0.36 15.19 -13.52
N ILE A 256 0.66 15.38 -12.23
CA ILE A 256 2.03 15.37 -11.70
C ILE A 256 2.45 13.91 -11.47
N LYS A 257 2.86 13.26 -12.55
CA LYS A 257 3.30 11.86 -12.62
C LYS A 257 4.30 11.65 -13.74
N ASN A 258 5.09 10.60 -13.61
CA ASN A 258 6.00 10.14 -14.66
C ASN A 258 5.43 8.89 -15.35
N GLN A 259 5.70 8.74 -16.65
CA GLN A 259 5.19 7.62 -17.44
C GLN A 259 5.99 6.33 -17.25
N ASP A 260 7.24 6.43 -16.78
CA ASP A 260 8.19 5.33 -16.70
C ASP A 260 8.56 4.98 -15.25
N LYS A 261 8.44 5.95 -14.32
CA LYS A 261 8.79 5.80 -12.90
C LYS A 261 7.58 5.86 -12.00
N VAL A 262 7.64 5.09 -10.90
CA VAL A 262 6.71 5.24 -9.78
C VAL A 262 6.72 6.70 -9.33
N THR A 263 5.53 7.29 -9.17
CA THR A 263 5.40 8.64 -8.62
C THR A 263 4.64 8.60 -7.31
N ILE A 264 5.25 9.12 -6.24
CA ILE A 264 4.67 9.17 -4.90
C ILE A 264 4.37 10.63 -4.58
N GLN A 265 3.12 10.97 -4.34
CA GLN A 265 2.70 12.27 -3.83
C GLN A 265 2.35 12.18 -2.35
N ILE A 266 3.02 13.00 -1.54
CA ILE A 266 2.76 13.13 -0.11
C ILE A 266 1.93 14.40 0.12
N HIS A 267 0.74 14.23 0.69
CA HIS A 267 -0.22 15.29 0.96
C HIS A 267 -0.35 15.53 2.47
N ARG A 268 -0.42 16.80 2.87
CA ARG A 268 -0.76 17.25 4.23
C ARG A 268 -2.17 17.83 4.23
N LEU A 269 -3.09 17.27 5.01
CA LEU A 269 -4.52 17.52 4.89
C LEU A 269 -5.19 17.96 6.19
N ASN A 270 -6.18 18.85 6.08
CA ASN A 270 -7.21 19.08 7.07
C ASN A 270 -8.53 18.54 6.53
N LEU A 271 -9.22 17.70 7.30
CA LEU A 271 -10.48 17.10 6.87
C LEU A 271 -11.66 17.90 7.40
N THR A 272 -12.70 17.97 6.56
CA THR A 272 -13.99 18.59 6.85
C THR A 272 -15.11 17.61 6.58
N ASP A 273 -16.23 17.78 7.26
CA ASP A 273 -17.42 16.95 7.06
C ASP A 273 -17.98 17.09 5.63
N VAL A 274 -19.04 16.33 5.31
CA VAL A 274 -19.71 16.39 4.00
C VAL A 274 -20.26 17.77 3.61
N SER A 275 -20.45 18.67 4.59
CA SER A 275 -20.92 20.04 4.40
C SER A 275 -19.77 21.04 4.26
N GLY A 276 -18.53 20.64 4.58
CA GLY A 276 -17.35 21.50 4.60
C GLY A 276 -17.08 22.16 5.95
N ASN A 277 -17.74 21.73 7.02
CA ASN A 277 -17.48 22.22 8.37
C ASN A 277 -16.31 21.46 9.02
N PRO A 278 -15.59 22.08 9.99
CA PRO A 278 -14.61 21.37 10.80
C PRO A 278 -15.24 20.19 11.54
N ILE A 279 -14.51 19.08 11.61
CA ILE A 279 -14.92 17.91 12.39
C ILE A 279 -14.35 18.09 13.80
N LEU A 280 -15.22 18.08 14.81
CA LEU A 280 -14.88 18.40 16.20
C LEU A 280 -15.05 17.20 17.12
N ASP A 281 -14.22 17.11 18.16
CA ASP A 281 -14.43 16.21 19.29
C ASP A 281 -15.56 16.71 20.23
N GLU A 282 -15.83 15.94 21.27
CA GLU A 282 -16.78 16.30 22.34
C GLU A 282 -16.43 17.60 23.09
N ASN A 283 -15.18 18.05 23.01
CA ASN A 283 -14.68 19.27 23.65
C ASN A 283 -14.65 20.49 22.69
N GLY A 284 -15.06 20.31 21.43
CA GLY A 284 -15.03 21.36 20.40
C GLY A 284 -13.68 21.58 19.72
N ASN A 285 -12.72 20.67 19.88
CA ASN A 285 -11.42 20.73 19.20
C ASN A 285 -11.48 20.05 17.82
N VAL A 286 -10.76 20.60 16.84
CA VAL A 286 -10.64 19.98 15.51
C VAL A 286 -9.82 18.70 15.60
N ILE A 287 -10.42 17.56 15.26
CA ILE A 287 -9.76 16.24 15.40
C ILE A 287 -8.86 15.90 14.20
N TYR A 288 -9.30 16.23 12.99
CA TYR A 288 -8.63 15.83 11.75
C TYR A 288 -7.88 17.01 11.14
N ASN A 289 -6.91 17.50 11.91
CA ASN A 289 -5.96 18.52 11.50
C ASN A 289 -4.60 17.88 11.21
N ASP A 290 -4.01 18.29 10.08
CA ASP A 290 -2.62 18.00 9.71
C ASP A 290 -2.31 16.50 9.55
N LEU A 291 -3.11 15.79 8.76
CA LEU A 291 -2.94 14.38 8.45
C LEU A 291 -2.02 14.18 7.24
N VAL A 292 -1.39 13.01 7.18
CA VAL A 292 -0.65 12.55 5.99
C VAL A 292 -1.56 11.67 5.14
N SER A 293 -1.63 11.96 3.85
CA SER A 293 -2.23 11.08 2.84
C SER A 293 -1.27 10.87 1.67
N LEU A 294 -1.45 9.76 0.95
CA LEU A 294 -0.63 9.40 -0.19
C LEU A 294 -1.48 9.26 -1.46
N ALA A 295 -0.86 9.60 -2.59
CA ALA A 295 -1.24 9.08 -3.89
C ALA A 295 -0.01 8.48 -4.57
N ILE A 296 -0.11 7.27 -5.11
CA ILE A 296 0.98 6.56 -5.76
C ILE A 296 0.55 6.19 -7.18
N TRP A 297 1.28 6.69 -8.16
CA TRP A 297 1.11 6.33 -9.56
C TRP A 297 2.06 5.20 -9.91
N ILE A 298 1.52 4.14 -10.50
CA ILE A 298 2.30 3.03 -11.03
C ILE A 298 2.29 3.12 -12.56
N PRO A 299 3.46 3.28 -13.21
CA PRO A 299 3.57 3.31 -14.66
C PRO A 299 3.24 1.94 -15.26
N GLU A 300 2.81 1.89 -16.52
CA GLU A 300 2.46 0.64 -17.22
C GLU A 300 3.58 -0.40 -17.21
N THR A 301 4.83 0.06 -17.28
CA THR A 301 6.02 -0.80 -17.31
C THR A 301 6.21 -1.61 -16.02
N ILE A 302 5.71 -1.08 -14.90
CA ILE A 302 5.75 -1.72 -13.58
C ILE A 302 4.40 -2.38 -13.30
N GLY A 303 3.33 -1.70 -13.70
CA GLY A 303 1.95 -2.14 -13.64
C GLY A 303 1.74 -3.33 -14.55
N LYS A 304 2.08 -4.51 -14.06
CA LYS A 304 1.67 -5.74 -14.70
C LYS A 304 0.16 -5.88 -14.48
N ASP A 305 -0.54 -6.21 -15.54
CA ASP A 305 -1.77 -6.96 -15.41
C ASP A 305 -1.35 -8.25 -14.68
N ILE A 306 -1.76 -8.40 -13.42
CA ILE A 306 -1.55 -9.63 -12.66
C ILE A 306 -2.55 -10.64 -13.25
N ILE A 307 -2.34 -11.03 -14.52
CA ILE A 307 -3.13 -11.99 -15.26
C ILE A 307 -2.65 -13.38 -14.86
N ARG A 308 -3.54 -14.10 -14.19
CA ARG A 308 -3.50 -15.55 -14.13
C ARG A 308 -3.70 -16.11 -15.53
N GLN A 309 -2.83 -17.04 -15.96
CA GLN A 309 -2.97 -17.74 -17.24
C GLN A 309 -4.42 -18.18 -17.47
N PRO A 310 -5.01 -17.89 -18.65
CA PRO A 310 -6.21 -18.60 -19.07
C PRO A 310 -5.78 -20.03 -19.40
N ASP A 311 -6.34 -21.02 -18.69
CA ASP A 311 -6.13 -22.41 -19.07
C ASP A 311 -6.67 -22.63 -20.48
N ASN A 312 -5.81 -23.21 -21.32
CA ASN A 312 -6.14 -23.72 -22.63
C ASN A 312 -7.26 -24.76 -22.53
N ILE A 313 -8.13 -24.75 -23.55
CA ILE A 313 -9.25 -25.67 -23.83
C ILE A 313 -8.94 -27.14 -23.55
#